data_AF-D8F886-F1
#
_entry.id   AF-D8F886-F1
#
_cell.length_a   1.000
_cell.length_b   1.000
_cell.length_c   1.000
_cell.angle_alpha   90.00
_cell.angle_beta   90.00
_cell.angle_gamma   90.00
#
_symmetry.space_group_name_H-M   'P 1'
#
loop_
_entity.id
_entity.type
_entity.pdbx_description
1 polymer ?
#
loop_
_entity_poly.entity_id
_entity_poly.type
_entity_poly.pdbx_seq_one_letter_code
_entity_poly.pdbx_strand_id
1 'polypeptide(L)'
;MAFDPRFASPCGLYCGVCAIRIAHQDKNEKFKERLVNLYKGGTADKGTLPNSENLTAEDIHCGGCLSDDLFMHCKQCEIRDCTKEKGIDGCHQCVDFPCSFIDDFSMSVGKKVILRCVPYRKKVGTEKWMADEKKRYYCPECGNKVFRGVVTCNRCKTGLDLD
;
A
#
# COMPACT_ATOMS: atom_id res chain seq x y z
N MET A 1 11.44 -10.41 15.96
CA MET A 1 11.63 -9.37 14.92
C MET A 1 10.67 -8.23 15.19
N ALA A 2 11.11 -6.97 15.07
CA ALA A 2 10.26 -5.79 15.33
C ALA A 2 9.17 -5.58 14.25
N PHE A 3 9.30 -6.24 13.10
CA PHE A 3 8.39 -6.16 11.96
C PHE A 3 8.18 -7.54 11.32
N ASP A 4 7.06 -7.69 10.61
CA ASP A 4 6.73 -8.88 9.84
C ASP A 4 7.33 -8.75 8.42
N PRO A 5 8.25 -9.64 8.01
CA PRO A 5 8.88 -9.56 6.69
C PRO A 5 7.86 -9.66 5.54
N ARG A 6 6.70 -10.29 5.78
CA ARG A 6 5.60 -10.38 4.80
C ARG A 6 5.10 -9.01 4.37
N PHE A 7 5.38 -7.95 5.13
CA PHE A 7 4.89 -6.59 4.88
C PHE A 7 5.88 -5.71 4.13
N ALA A 8 7.11 -6.17 3.91
CA ALA A 8 8.19 -5.42 3.26
C ALA A 8 8.01 -5.39 1.72
N SER A 9 6.91 -4.80 1.25
CA SER A 9 6.54 -4.84 -0.17
C SER A 9 7.66 -4.37 -1.11
N PRO A 10 7.87 -5.07 -2.25
CA PRO A 10 8.95 -4.72 -3.18
C PRO A 10 8.88 -3.29 -3.70
N CYS A 11 7.66 -2.78 -3.96
CA CYS A 11 7.42 -1.43 -4.47
C CYS A 11 7.58 -0.31 -3.43
N GLY A 12 7.79 -0.61 -2.15
CA GLY A 12 7.89 0.42 -1.09
C GLY A 12 6.55 0.91 -0.53
N LEU A 13 5.43 0.26 -0.88
CA LEU A 13 4.12 0.49 -0.26
C LEU A 13 3.94 -0.40 0.98
N TYR A 14 4.51 -0.01 2.13
CA TYR A 14 4.52 -0.84 3.34
C TYR A 14 3.13 -1.41 3.68
N CYS A 15 3.00 -2.74 3.81
CA CYS A 15 1.70 -3.39 3.99
C CYS A 15 1.10 -3.15 5.38
N GLY A 16 1.92 -2.82 6.39
CA GLY A 16 1.46 -2.56 7.75
C GLY A 16 0.43 -1.43 7.86
N VAL A 17 0.38 -0.55 6.85
CA VAL A 17 -0.48 0.64 6.77
C VAL A 17 -1.42 0.61 5.56
N CYS A 18 -1.53 -0.55 4.90
CA CYS A 18 -2.41 -0.77 3.75
C CYS A 18 -3.87 -0.88 4.20
N ALA A 19 -4.76 -0.13 3.54
CA ALA A 19 -6.19 -0.12 3.83
C ALA A 19 -6.84 -1.51 3.68
N ILE A 20 -6.50 -2.27 2.63
CA ILE A 20 -7.02 -3.63 2.38
C ILE A 20 -6.74 -4.55 3.57
N ARG A 21 -5.48 -4.58 4.02
CA ARG A 21 -5.05 -5.43 5.14
C ARG A 21 -5.71 -5.01 6.45
N ILE A 22 -5.82 -3.70 6.69
CA ILE A 22 -6.48 -3.17 7.88
C ILE A 22 -7.97 -3.54 7.88
N ALA A 23 -8.67 -3.34 6.76
CA ALA A 23 -10.08 -3.70 6.62
C ALA A 23 -10.34 -5.21 6.83
N HIS A 24 -9.44 -6.05 6.31
CA HIS A 24 -9.46 -7.49 6.53
C HIS A 24 -9.27 -7.83 8.02
N GLN A 25 -8.19 -7.35 8.65
CA GLN A 25 -7.86 -7.67 10.03
C GLN A 25 -8.92 -7.20 11.04
N ASP A 26 -9.48 -6.02 10.79
CA ASP A 26 -10.49 -5.43 11.66
C ASP A 26 -11.89 -6.02 11.39
N LYS A 27 -12.04 -6.94 10.42
CA LYS A 27 -13.33 -7.51 9.97
C LYS A 27 -14.37 -6.41 9.68
N ASN A 28 -13.91 -5.34 9.02
CA ASN A 28 -14.68 -4.12 8.86
C ASN A 28 -15.40 -4.07 7.51
N GLU A 29 -16.59 -4.66 7.43
CA GLU A 29 -17.36 -4.79 6.19
C GLU A 29 -17.67 -3.45 5.52
N LYS A 30 -18.09 -2.44 6.30
CA LYS A 30 -18.32 -1.09 5.76
C LYS A 30 -17.07 -0.47 5.14
N PHE A 31 -15.88 -0.77 5.69
CA PHE A 31 -14.64 -0.28 5.12
C PHE A 31 -14.26 -1.06 3.86
N LYS A 32 -14.48 -2.39 3.84
CA LYS A 32 -14.28 -3.22 2.64
C LYS A 32 -15.13 -2.73 1.47
N GLU A 33 -16.42 -2.47 1.68
CA GLU A 33 -17.32 -1.93 0.63
C GLU A 33 -16.81 -0.59 0.06
N ARG A 34 -16.33 0.30 0.93
CA ARG A 34 -15.75 1.58 0.49
C ARG A 34 -14.49 1.39 -0.35
N LEU A 35 -13.65 0.42 0.00
CA LEU A 35 -12.46 0.07 -0.77
C LEU A 35 -12.81 -0.54 -2.13
N VAL A 36 -13.86 -1.37 -2.20
CA VAL A 36 -14.39 -1.86 -3.48
C VAL A 36 -14.79 -0.71 -4.38
N ASN A 37 -15.60 0.23 -3.87
CA ASN A 37 -16.01 1.40 -4.65
C ASN A 37 -14.80 2.24 -5.11
N LEU A 38 -13.82 2.47 -4.23
CA LEU A 38 -12.59 3.19 -4.56
C LEU A 38 -11.84 2.49 -5.70
N TYR A 39 -11.54 1.20 -5.55
CA TYR A 39 -10.68 0.49 -6.50
C TYR A 39 -11.35 0.22 -7.84
N LYS A 40 -12.68 0.23 -7.90
CA LYS A 40 -13.47 0.22 -9.15
C LYS A 40 -13.55 1.58 -9.85
N GLY A 41 -12.85 2.59 -9.36
CA GLY A 41 -12.84 3.94 -9.95
C GLY A 41 -13.97 4.85 -9.48
N GLY A 42 -14.72 4.47 -8.43
CA GLY A 42 -15.81 5.27 -7.87
C GLY A 42 -15.34 6.48 -7.04
N THR A 43 -14.07 6.87 -7.12
CA THR A 43 -13.53 8.08 -6.49
C THR A 43 -12.66 8.82 -7.50
N ALA A 44 -13.06 10.03 -7.85
CA ALA A 44 -12.32 10.88 -8.78
C ALA A 44 -10.86 11.05 -8.34
N ASP A 45 -9.95 11.10 -9.32
CA ASP A 45 -8.52 11.39 -9.15
C ASP A 45 -7.71 10.40 -8.30
N LYS A 46 -8.30 9.27 -7.89
CA LYS A 46 -7.59 8.21 -7.15
C LYS A 46 -7.11 7.05 -8.02
N GLY A 47 -7.59 6.97 -9.25
CA GLY A 47 -7.30 5.88 -10.19
C GLY A 47 -8.20 4.66 -9.97
N THR A 48 -8.01 3.67 -10.83
CA THR A 48 -8.78 2.41 -10.87
C THR A 48 -7.79 1.26 -10.87
N LEU A 49 -8.06 0.20 -10.11
CA LEU A 49 -7.26 -1.01 -10.19
C LEU A 49 -7.61 -1.79 -11.46
N PRO A 50 -6.63 -2.23 -12.25
CA PRO A 50 -6.85 -3.17 -13.35
C PRO A 50 -7.55 -4.45 -12.86
N ASN A 51 -8.47 -4.98 -13.67
CA ASN A 51 -9.23 -6.22 -13.41
C ASN A 51 -10.05 -6.17 -12.10
N SER A 52 -10.63 -5.03 -11.76
CA SER A 52 -11.41 -4.82 -10.53
C SER A 52 -12.93 -4.81 -10.74
N GLU A 53 -13.42 -5.03 -11.96
CA GLU A 53 -14.83 -4.93 -12.34
C GLU A 53 -15.73 -5.81 -11.47
N ASN A 54 -15.24 -7.01 -11.13
CA ASN A 54 -15.95 -8.00 -10.31
C ASN A 54 -15.48 -8.02 -8.85
N LEU A 55 -14.69 -7.02 -8.41
CA LEU A 55 -14.19 -6.95 -7.04
C LEU A 55 -15.34 -6.82 -6.05
N THR A 56 -15.35 -7.66 -5.01
CA THR A 56 -16.33 -7.67 -3.93
C THR A 56 -15.69 -7.37 -2.57
N ALA A 57 -16.51 -7.19 -1.54
CA ALA A 57 -16.02 -7.00 -0.17
C ALA A 57 -15.29 -8.25 0.36
N GLU A 58 -15.70 -9.45 -0.06
CA GLU A 58 -15.05 -10.72 0.31
C GLU A 58 -13.61 -10.80 -0.24
N ASP A 59 -13.38 -10.22 -1.42
CA ASP A 59 -12.05 -10.14 -2.03
C ASP A 59 -11.11 -9.17 -1.30
N ILE A 60 -11.61 -8.30 -0.42
CA ILE A 60 -10.79 -7.42 0.43
C ILE A 60 -10.18 -8.24 1.57
N HIS A 61 -9.25 -9.11 1.18
CA HIS A 61 -8.53 -10.06 2.01
C HIS A 61 -7.05 -10.04 1.61
N CYS A 62 -6.16 -9.99 2.60
CA CYS A 62 -4.72 -9.95 2.36
C CYS A 62 -3.93 -10.23 3.65
N GLY A 63 -2.92 -11.09 3.53
CA GLY A 63 -1.94 -11.40 4.58
C GLY A 63 -0.64 -10.58 4.48
N GLY A 64 -0.41 -9.88 3.38
CA GLY A 64 0.82 -9.14 3.12
C GLY A 64 1.30 -9.32 1.68
N CYS A 65 2.17 -8.43 1.20
CA CYS A 65 2.70 -8.59 -0.16
C CYS A 65 3.61 -9.82 -0.21
N LEU A 66 4.51 -10.04 0.73
CA LEU A 66 5.41 -11.19 0.70
C LEU A 66 4.85 -12.43 1.43
N SER A 67 3.53 -12.58 1.52
CA SER A 67 2.86 -13.78 2.04
C SER A 67 2.21 -14.62 0.93
N ASP A 68 1.76 -15.82 1.26
CA ASP A 68 0.97 -16.67 0.35
C ASP A 68 -0.50 -16.24 0.28
N ASP A 69 -0.98 -15.50 1.28
CA ASP A 69 -2.33 -14.92 1.30
C ASP A 69 -2.33 -13.52 0.66
N LEU A 70 -2.73 -13.45 -0.61
CA LEU A 70 -2.63 -12.26 -1.44
C LEU A 70 -3.99 -11.71 -1.85
N PHE A 71 -4.12 -10.37 -1.79
CA PHE A 71 -5.16 -9.64 -2.49
C PHE A 71 -5.05 -9.85 -4.01
N MET A 72 -6.18 -9.83 -4.74
CA MET A 72 -6.20 -10.16 -6.18
C MET A 72 -5.14 -9.37 -6.97
N HIS A 73 -5.00 -8.07 -6.71
CA HIS A 73 -4.09 -7.22 -7.49
C HIS A 73 -2.63 -7.58 -7.21
N CYS A 74 -2.35 -8.04 -5.99
CA CYS A 74 -1.02 -8.49 -5.61
C CYS A 74 -0.63 -9.84 -6.23
N LYS A 75 -1.58 -10.63 -6.74
CA LYS A 75 -1.33 -11.89 -7.46
C LYS A 75 -0.85 -11.66 -8.90
N GLN A 76 -1.21 -10.52 -9.49
CA GLN A 76 -0.92 -10.14 -10.89
C GLN A 76 0.00 -8.91 -10.98
N CYS A 77 0.78 -8.62 -9.92
CA CYS A 77 1.55 -7.38 -9.84
C CYS A 77 2.92 -7.56 -10.50
N GLU A 78 3.11 -6.92 -11.66
CA GLU A 78 4.35 -6.98 -12.45
C GLU A 78 5.59 -6.52 -11.68
N ILE A 79 5.46 -5.55 -10.75
CA ILE A 79 6.59 -5.11 -9.92
C ILE A 79 7.12 -6.26 -9.06
N ARG A 80 6.24 -7.13 -8.56
CA ARG A 80 6.66 -8.28 -7.75
C ARG A 80 7.39 -9.30 -8.59
N ASP A 81 6.83 -9.63 -9.76
CA ASP A 81 7.41 -10.62 -10.65
C ASP A 81 8.78 -10.15 -11.15
N CYS A 82 8.89 -8.88 -11.53
CA CYS A 82 10.16 -8.23 -11.87
C CYS A 82 11.20 -8.34 -10.73
N THR A 83 10.81 -8.10 -9.48
CA THR A 83 11.76 -8.21 -8.35
C THR A 83 12.20 -9.65 -8.09
N LYS A 84 11.31 -10.63 -8.29
CA LYS A 84 11.66 -12.06 -8.19
C LYS A 84 12.61 -12.47 -9.31
N GLU A 85 12.32 -12.10 -10.55
CA GLU A 85 13.14 -12.40 -11.73
C GLU A 85 14.55 -11.81 -11.61
N LYS A 86 14.65 -10.57 -11.10
CA LYS A 86 15.93 -9.91 -10.84
C LYS A 86 16.67 -10.44 -9.59
N GLY A 87 16.02 -11.27 -8.76
CA GLY A 87 16.60 -11.76 -7.51
C GLY A 87 16.88 -10.67 -6.48
N ILE A 88 16.04 -9.63 -6.44
CA ILE A 88 16.17 -8.49 -5.52
C ILE A 88 14.99 -8.40 -4.54
N ASP A 89 15.23 -7.87 -3.34
CA ASP A 89 14.22 -7.77 -2.27
C ASP A 89 13.18 -6.66 -2.50
N GLY A 90 13.44 -5.77 -3.47
CA GLY A 90 12.54 -4.69 -3.83
C GLY A 90 13.20 -3.60 -4.65
N CYS A 91 12.39 -2.69 -5.16
CA CYS A 91 12.81 -1.61 -6.07
C CYS A 91 13.95 -0.74 -5.51
N HIS A 92 14.13 -0.68 -4.19
CA HIS A 92 15.25 0.03 -3.54
C HIS A 92 16.65 -0.51 -3.92
N GLN A 93 16.74 -1.76 -4.37
CA GLN A 93 17.96 -2.38 -4.88
C GLN A 93 18.08 -2.27 -6.41
N CYS A 94 17.01 -1.85 -7.12
CA CYS A 94 17.00 -1.75 -8.57
C CYS A 94 17.77 -0.50 -9.02
N VAL A 95 18.69 -0.68 -9.98
CA VAL A 95 19.45 0.42 -10.59
C VAL A 95 18.60 1.25 -11.56
N ASP A 96 17.57 0.64 -12.14
CA ASP A 96 16.67 1.27 -13.11
C ASP A 96 15.54 2.09 -12.45
N PHE A 97 15.50 2.17 -11.12
CA PHE A 97 14.42 2.88 -10.43
C PHE A 97 14.62 4.41 -10.49
N PRO A 98 13.57 5.20 -10.80
CA PRO A 98 12.21 4.78 -11.21
C PRO A 98 12.16 4.31 -12.67
N CYS A 99 11.36 3.27 -12.94
CA CYS A 99 11.19 2.69 -14.27
C CYS A 99 9.71 2.71 -14.72
N SER A 100 9.43 2.22 -15.93
CA SER A 100 8.10 2.18 -16.53
C SER A 100 7.03 1.57 -15.63
N PHE A 101 7.31 0.49 -14.90
CA PHE A 101 6.35 -0.11 -13.96
C PHE A 101 5.88 0.86 -12.87
N ILE A 102 6.71 1.85 -12.51
CA ILE A 102 6.37 2.90 -11.55
C ILE A 102 5.69 4.07 -12.24
N ASP A 103 6.10 4.39 -13.47
CA ASP A 103 5.49 5.45 -14.26
C ASP A 103 4.04 5.14 -14.64
N ASP A 104 3.75 3.88 -14.96
CA ASP A 104 2.43 3.42 -15.39
C ASP A 104 1.54 2.96 -14.22
N PHE A 105 1.98 3.19 -12.96
CA PHE A 105 1.27 2.72 -11.79
C PHE A 105 -0.11 3.37 -11.63
N SER A 106 -1.17 2.55 -11.61
CA SER A 106 -2.57 2.99 -11.81
C SER A 106 -3.14 3.86 -10.67
N MET A 107 -2.59 3.76 -9.46
CA MET A 107 -3.09 4.50 -8.29
C MET A 107 -2.20 5.71 -8.02
N SER A 108 -2.74 6.92 -8.21
CA SER A 108 -2.00 8.19 -8.08
C SER A 108 -1.28 8.35 -6.74
N VAL A 109 -2.00 8.13 -5.63
CA VAL A 109 -1.44 8.17 -4.27
C VAL A 109 -0.38 7.08 -4.09
N GLY A 110 -0.63 5.88 -4.62
CA GLY A 110 0.33 4.78 -4.57
C GLY A 110 1.63 5.14 -5.27
N LYS A 111 1.57 5.73 -6.47
CA LYS A 111 2.74 6.20 -7.22
C LYS A 111 3.53 7.25 -6.43
N LYS A 112 2.86 8.26 -5.86
CA LYS A 112 3.49 9.28 -5.00
C LYS A 112 4.27 8.63 -3.84
N VAL A 113 3.66 7.67 -3.15
CA VAL A 113 4.28 6.99 -2.01
C VAL A 113 5.42 6.08 -2.45
N ILE A 114 5.33 5.38 -3.59
CA ILE A 114 6.43 4.57 -4.14
C ILE A 114 7.66 5.45 -4.38
N LEU A 115 7.49 6.59 -5.06
CA LEU A 115 8.56 7.52 -5.39
C LEU A 115 9.22 8.13 -4.14
N ARG A 116 8.48 8.29 -3.04
CA ARG A 116 9.02 8.70 -1.74
C ARG A 116 9.75 7.55 -1.02
N CYS A 117 9.11 6.39 -0.94
CA CYS A 117 9.53 5.31 -0.06
C CYS A 117 10.72 4.53 -0.61
N VAL A 118 10.82 4.32 -1.92
CA VAL A 118 11.89 3.49 -2.49
C VAL A 118 13.29 4.13 -2.30
N PRO A 119 13.51 5.42 -2.63
CA PRO A 119 14.78 6.09 -2.33
C PRO A 119 15.07 6.15 -0.82
N TYR A 120 14.04 6.35 0.00
CA TYR A 120 14.20 6.36 1.45
C TYR A 120 14.65 5.00 1.98
N ARG A 121 13.99 3.91 1.58
CA ARG A 121 14.35 2.53 1.93
C ARG A 121 15.78 2.20 1.49
N LYS A 122 16.22 2.66 0.32
CA LYS A 122 17.61 2.51 -0.14
C LYS A 122 18.60 3.19 0.80
N LYS A 123 18.25 4.37 1.33
CA LYS A 123 19.11 5.15 2.23
C LYS A 123 19.17 4.59 3.66
N VAL A 124 18.03 4.14 4.21
CA VAL A 124 17.93 3.82 5.65
C VAL A 124 17.81 2.33 5.96
N GLY A 125 17.67 1.48 4.94
CA GLY A 125 17.43 0.06 5.09
C GLY A 125 15.97 -0.30 5.38
N THR A 126 15.64 -1.57 5.21
CA THR A 126 14.25 -2.08 5.27
C THR A 126 13.61 -1.88 6.65
N GLU A 127 14.31 -2.20 7.74
CA GLU A 127 13.71 -2.13 9.09
C GLU A 127 13.34 -0.70 9.48
N LYS A 128 14.25 0.26 9.28
CA LYS A 128 13.99 1.66 9.60
C LYS A 128 12.89 2.25 8.71
N TRP A 129 12.88 1.94 7.42
CA TRP A 129 11.79 2.35 6.53
C TRP A 129 10.43 1.84 7.02
N MET A 130 10.31 0.57 7.39
CA MET A 130 9.06 0.00 7.91
C MET A 130 8.65 0.65 9.24
N ALA A 131 9.60 0.93 10.13
CA ALA A 131 9.36 1.62 11.39
C ALA A 131 8.79 3.03 11.17
N ASP A 132 9.39 3.78 10.26
CA ASP A 132 9.01 5.16 9.98
C ASP A 132 7.68 5.23 9.22
N GLU A 133 7.44 4.33 8.27
CA GLU A 133 6.13 4.19 7.63
C GLU A 133 5.06 3.80 8.66
N LYS A 134 5.35 2.89 9.61
CA LYS A 134 4.38 2.57 10.68
C LYS A 134 4.01 3.80 11.51
N LYS A 135 4.97 4.67 11.83
CA LYS A 135 4.78 5.89 12.63
C LYS A 135 4.06 7.00 11.86
N ARG A 136 4.21 7.08 10.54
CA ARG A 136 3.64 8.14 9.70
C ARG A 136 2.11 8.17 9.71
N TYR A 137 1.44 7.01 9.79
CA TYR A 137 -0.02 6.95 9.63
C TYR A 137 -0.76 7.00 10.97
N TYR A 138 -0.59 8.11 11.66
CA TYR A 138 -1.37 8.52 12.82
C TYR A 138 -1.87 9.95 12.61
N CYS A 139 -3.11 10.22 12.99
CA CYS A 139 -3.68 11.56 12.94
C CYS A 139 -2.90 12.48 13.91
N PRO A 140 -2.34 13.60 13.44
CA PRO A 140 -1.55 14.50 14.30
C PRO A 140 -2.40 15.17 15.38
N GLU A 141 -3.70 15.40 15.11
CA GLU A 141 -4.60 16.10 16.04
C GLU A 141 -5.10 15.23 17.20
N CYS A 142 -5.32 13.93 16.97
CA CYS A 142 -5.96 13.07 17.99
C CYS A 142 -5.24 11.74 18.23
N GLY A 143 -4.10 11.50 17.58
CA GLY A 143 -3.32 10.26 17.71
C GLY A 143 -4.03 9.01 17.19
N ASN A 144 -5.16 9.15 16.47
CA ASN A 144 -5.88 8.00 15.93
C ASN A 144 -5.08 7.34 14.81
N LYS A 145 -4.95 6.02 14.85
CA LYS A 145 -4.31 5.25 13.77
C LYS A 145 -5.12 5.38 12.48
N VAL A 146 -4.43 5.62 11.38
CA VAL A 146 -5.04 5.75 10.04
C VAL A 146 -4.28 4.89 9.03
N PHE A 147 -4.58 5.04 7.74
CA PHE A 147 -4.03 4.22 6.66
C PHE A 147 -3.54 5.08 5.50
N ARG A 148 -2.72 4.51 4.62
CA ARG A 148 -2.22 5.19 3.42
C ARG A 148 -3.34 5.64 2.49
N GLY A 149 -3.28 6.90 2.03
CA GLY A 149 -4.27 7.53 1.16
C GLY A 149 -5.49 8.10 1.89
N VAL A 150 -5.50 8.09 3.22
CA VAL A 150 -6.53 8.75 4.01
C VAL A 150 -6.45 10.27 3.84
N VAL A 151 -7.59 10.91 3.59
CA VAL A 151 -7.69 12.38 3.46
C VAL A 151 -8.43 13.05 4.63
N THR A 152 -9.05 12.24 5.49
CA THR A 152 -9.82 12.73 6.64
C THR A 152 -9.75 11.73 7.78
N CYS A 153 -9.47 12.20 8.99
CA CYS A 153 -9.46 11.35 10.18
C CYS A 153 -10.87 10.82 10.47
N ASN A 154 -11.05 9.50 10.57
CA ASN A 154 -12.35 8.91 10.88
C ASN A 154 -12.82 9.20 12.33
N ARG A 155 -11.91 9.61 13.23
CA ARG A 155 -12.21 9.99 14.62
C ARG A 155 -12.53 11.47 14.78
N CYS A 156 -11.53 12.36 14.63
CA CYS A 156 -11.70 13.80 14.87
C CYS A 156 -12.13 14.62 13.65
N LYS A 157 -12.28 13.99 12.47
CA LYS A 157 -12.71 14.61 11.21
C LYS A 157 -11.76 15.67 10.62
N THR A 158 -10.57 15.86 11.18
CA THR A 158 -9.55 16.75 10.60
C THR A 158 -9.11 16.26 9.21
N GLY A 159 -8.75 17.19 8.34
CA GLY A 159 -8.15 16.91 7.04
C GLY A 159 -6.73 16.33 7.21
N LEU A 160 -6.37 15.35 6.38
CA LEU A 160 -5.08 14.67 6.46
C LEU A 160 -4.38 14.70 5.10
N ASP A 161 -3.09 15.02 5.10
CA ASP A 161 -2.17 14.80 3.98
C ASP A 161 -0.89 14.15 4.54
N LEU A 162 -0.89 12.83 4.57
CA LEU A 162 0.20 12.02 5.15
C LEU A 162 1.09 11.38 4.07
N ASP A 163 0.80 11.60 2.78
CA ASP A 163 1.45 10.92 1.65
C ASP A 163 2.39 11.81 0.85
#